data_AF-A0A0G1VHU9-F1
#
_entry.id   AF-A0A0G1VHU9-F1
#
_cell.length_a   1.000
_cell.length_b   1.000
_cell.length_c   1.000
_cell.angle_alpha   90.00
_cell.angle_beta   90.00
_cell.angle_gamma   90.00
#
_symmetry.space_group_name_H-M   'P 1'
#
loop_
_entity.id
_entity.type
_entity.pdbx_description
1 polymer ?
#
loop_
_entity_poly.entity_id
_entity_poly.type
_entity_poly.pdbx_seq_one_letter_code
_entity_poly.pdbx_strand_id
1 'polypeptide(L)'
;MIEKDFKIDFKSKRISYIPKKGATQDYKVQELYSFLMDTFDEPENMKYDIPMESVSKGKFRLVNGWKIDEKAKKRLKGGTLEPTK
;
A
#
# COMPACT_ATOMS: atom_id res chain seq x y z
N MET A 1 -4.87 -9.19 -9.22
CA MET A 1 -4.31 -9.41 -7.86
C MET A 1 -3.39 -8.25 -7.58
N ILE A 2 -3.58 -7.58 -6.45
CA ILE A 2 -2.94 -6.29 -6.15
C ILE A 2 -1.41 -6.37 -6.17
N GLU A 3 -0.84 -7.51 -5.73
CA GLU A 3 0.59 -7.84 -5.77
C GLU A 3 1.27 -7.66 -7.14
N LYS A 4 0.51 -7.78 -8.24
CA LYS A 4 1.05 -7.70 -9.61
C LYS A 4 1.10 -6.28 -10.13
N ASP A 5 0.32 -5.38 -9.53
CA ASP A 5 0.15 -4.01 -9.96
C ASP A 5 0.71 -3.01 -8.96
N PHE A 6 1.05 -3.43 -7.74
CA PHE A 6 1.68 -2.62 -6.71
C PHE A 6 3.11 -3.09 -6.45
N LYS A 7 4.03 -2.13 -6.37
CA LYS A 7 5.44 -2.37 -6.05
C LYS A 7 5.82 -1.62 -4.78
N ILE A 8 6.56 -2.30 -3.91
CA ILE A 8 7.08 -1.77 -2.65
C ILE A 8 8.57 -1.55 -2.82
N ASP A 9 9.03 -0.32 -2.56
CA ASP A 9 10.44 0.00 -2.44
C ASP A 9 10.78 0.23 -0.97
N PHE A 10 11.38 -0.78 -0.35
CA PHE A 10 11.79 -0.77 1.06
C PHE A 10 12.92 0.23 1.36
N LYS A 11 13.74 0.60 0.36
CA LYS A 11 14.83 1.56 0.55
C LYS A 11 14.31 2.99 0.57
N SER A 12 13.47 3.34 -0.40
CA SER A 12 12.89 4.69 -0.51
C SER A 12 11.60 4.86 0.28
N LYS A 13 11.14 3.81 0.96
CA LYS A 13 9.87 3.74 1.69
C LYS A 13 8.70 4.21 0.81
N ARG A 14 8.59 3.66 -0.40
CA ARG A 14 7.59 4.08 -1.40
C ARG A 14 6.75 2.91 -1.91
N ILE A 15 5.45 3.18 -2.05
CA ILE A 15 4.47 2.28 -2.67
C ILE A 15 4.03 2.89 -4.01
N SER A 16 4.20 2.14 -5.09
CA SER A 16 3.94 2.59 -6.46
C SER A 16 2.97 1.66 -7.18
N TYR A 17 2.12 2.22 -8.05
CA TYR A 17 1.24 1.45 -8.93
C TYR A 17 1.89 1.29 -10.31
N ILE A 18 2.32 0.08 -10.62
CA ILE A 18 3.03 -0.31 -11.83
C ILE A 18 2.30 -1.52 -12.45
N PRO A 19 1.12 -1.29 -13.05
CA PRO A 19 0.33 -2.38 -13.62
C PRO A 19 0.99 -2.95 -14.87
N LYS A 20 0.67 -4.20 -15.20
CA LYS A 20 0.96 -4.72 -16.54
C LYS A 20 0.22 -3.91 -17.61
N LYS A 21 0.79 -3.80 -18.82
CA LYS A 21 0.31 -2.94 -19.92
C LYS A 21 -1.22 -2.90 -20.02
N GLY A 22 -1.81 -1.73 -19.79
CA GLY A 22 -3.24 -1.48 -19.97
C GLY A 22 -4.15 -1.75 -18.76
N ALA A 23 -3.64 -2.28 -17.64
CA ALA A 23 -4.48 -2.54 -16.47
C ALA A 23 -4.93 -1.24 -15.77
N THR A 24 -6.25 -1.06 -15.69
CA THR A 24 -6.95 0.06 -15.06
C THR A 24 -7.80 -0.38 -13.87
N GLN A 25 -7.46 -1.52 -13.27
CA GLN A 25 -8.22 -2.09 -12.17
C GLN A 25 -8.15 -1.18 -10.94
N ASP A 26 -9.33 -0.93 -10.37
CA ASP A 26 -9.45 -0.26 -9.08
C ASP A 26 -9.45 -1.30 -7.96
N TYR A 27 -8.85 -0.94 -6.82
CA TYR A 27 -8.61 -1.79 -5.67
C TYR A 27 -9.17 -1.13 -4.42
N LYS A 28 -9.59 -1.91 -3.42
CA LYS A 28 -9.98 -1.36 -2.12
C LYS A 28 -8.73 -0.97 -1.32
N VAL A 29 -8.81 0.10 -0.53
CA VAL A 29 -7.73 0.46 0.41
C VAL A 29 -7.42 -0.71 1.35
N GLN A 30 -8.44 -1.47 1.75
CA GLN A 30 -8.28 -2.67 2.56
C GLN A 30 -7.48 -3.78 1.85
N GLU A 31 -7.63 -3.94 0.53
CA GLU A 31 -6.83 -4.92 -0.23
C GLU A 31 -5.36 -4.54 -0.24
N LEU A 32 -5.05 -3.24 -0.34
CA LEU A 32 -3.68 -2.75 -0.20
C LEU A 32 -3.15 -3.01 1.21
N TYR A 33 -3.95 -2.74 2.24
CA TYR A 33 -3.54 -3.02 3.62
C TYR A 33 -3.22 -4.50 3.83
N SER A 34 -4.10 -5.42 3.43
CA SER A 34 -3.85 -6.86 3.54
C SER A 34 -2.58 -7.29 2.81
N PHE A 35 -2.39 -6.84 1.57
CA PHE A 35 -1.17 -7.13 0.80
C PHE A 35 0.11 -6.65 1.51
N LEU A 36 0.07 -5.46 2.13
CA LEU A 36 1.21 -4.93 2.87
C LEU A 36 1.45 -5.73 4.16
N MET A 37 0.40 -6.16 4.87
CA MET A 37 0.59 -7.01 6.05
C MET A 37 1.24 -8.34 5.66
N ASP A 38 0.72 -9.02 4.63
CA ASP A 38 1.26 -10.29 4.14
C ASP A 38 2.72 -10.13 3.70
N THR A 39 3.06 -9.05 2.99
CA THR A 39 4.43 -8.81 2.52
C THR A 39 5.43 -8.57 3.66
N PHE A 40 5.01 -7.88 4.71
CA PHE A 40 5.90 -7.52 5.83
C PHE A 40 5.97 -8.62 6.91
N ASP A 41 5.05 -9.59 6.87
CA ASP A 41 5.10 -10.80 7.69
C ASP A 41 6.11 -11.84 7.15
N GLU A 42 6.57 -11.68 5.90
CA GLU A 42 7.63 -12.53 5.35
C GLU A 42 8.95 -12.34 6.14
N PRO A 43 9.67 -13.43 6.51
CA PRO A 43 10.88 -13.35 7.34
C PRO A 43 11.96 -12.38 6.85
N GLU A 44 12.10 -12.24 5.54
CA GLU A 44 13.09 -11.34 4.92
C GLU A 44 12.74 -9.85 5.10
N ASN A 45 11.46 -9.56 5.29
CA ASN A 45 10.89 -8.21 5.35
C ASN A 45 10.53 -7.76 6.78
N MET A 46 10.48 -8.68 7.76
CA MET A 46 10.19 -8.37 9.18
C MET A 46 11.13 -7.33 9.81
N LYS A 47 12.31 -7.10 9.20
CA LYS A 47 13.28 -6.06 9.61
C LYS A 47 12.86 -4.64 9.22
N TYR A 48 11.84 -4.47 8.38
CA TYR A 48 11.37 -3.18 7.90
C TYR A 48 10.11 -2.73 8.64
N ASP A 49 10.00 -1.43 8.87
CA ASP A 49 8.81 -0.85 9.49
C ASP A 49 7.60 -0.97 8.56
N ILE A 50 6.48 -1.46 9.10
CA ILE A 50 5.22 -1.61 8.38
C ILE A 50 4.74 -0.23 7.86
N PRO A 51 4.27 -0.13 6.60
CA PRO A 51 3.97 1.14 5.96
C PRO A 51 2.60 1.72 6.28
N MET A 52 1.68 0.91 6.78
CA MET A 52 0.27 1.28 6.91
C MET A 52 -0.34 0.69 8.18
N GLU A 53 -1.13 1.50 8.89
CA GLU A 53 -1.92 1.07 10.05
C GLU A 53 -3.43 1.19 9.77
N SER A 54 -4.23 0.36 10.44
CA SER A 54 -5.68 0.52 10.46
C SER A 54 -6.07 1.45 11.62
N VAL A 55 -6.67 2.59 11.29
CA VAL A 55 -7.11 3.58 12.30
C VAL A 55 -8.52 3.25 12.80
N SER A 56 -9.40 2.85 11.89
CA SER A 56 -10.77 2.40 12.19
C SER A 56 -11.32 1.68 10.95
N LYS A 57 -12.56 1.16 11.03
CA LYS A 57 -13.18 0.42 9.92
C LYS A 57 -13.18 1.26 8.63
N GLY A 58 -12.43 0.79 7.62
CA GLY A 58 -12.30 1.45 6.32
C GLY A 58 -11.39 2.69 6.30
N LYS A 59 -10.72 3.03 7.41
CA LYS A 59 -9.75 4.13 7.48
C LYS A 59 -8.36 3.58 7.79
N PHE A 60 -7.43 3.93 6.92
CA PHE A 60 -6.04 3.50 6.98
C PHE A 60 -5.14 4.71 6.93
N ARG A 61 -3.97 4.62 7.55
CA ARG A 61 -2.99 5.71 7.59
C ARG A 61 -1.63 5.20 7.18
N LEU A 62 -0.94 5.98 6.35
CA LEU A 62 0.48 5.74 6.09
C LEU A 62 1.30 6.18 7.30
N VAL A 63 2.25 5.34 7.70
CA VAL A 63 3.11 5.55 8.88
C VAL A 63 4.57 5.34 8.53
N ASN A 64 5.47 5.54 9.49
CA ASN A 64 6.91 5.21 9.38
C ASN A 64 7.64 5.88 8.20
N GLY A 65 7.16 7.06 7.78
CA GLY A 65 7.72 7.84 6.68
C GLY A 65 7.42 7.31 5.28
N TRP A 66 6.51 6.33 5.17
CA TRP A 66 6.15 5.75 3.89
C TRP A 66 5.30 6.68 3.04
N LYS A 67 5.58 6.66 1.73
CA LYS A 67 4.89 7.47 0.73
C LYS A 67 4.21 6.56 -0.28
N ILE A 68 3.07 7.02 -0.78
CA ILE A 68 2.36 6.35 -1.87
C ILE A 68 2.20 7.32 -3.04
N ASP A 69 2.47 6.83 -4.24
CA ASP A 69 2.36 7.63 -5.45
C ASP A 69 0.91 8.05 -5.72
N GLU A 70 0.70 9.22 -6.31
CA GLU A 70 -0.64 9.70 -6.63
C GLU A 70 -1.40 8.78 -7.60
N LYS A 71 -0.69 8.17 -8.56
CA LYS A 71 -1.27 7.17 -9.46
C LYS A 71 -1.82 5.98 -8.69
N ALA A 72 -1.11 5.53 -7.65
CA ALA A 72 -1.57 4.47 -6.78
C ALA A 72 -2.79 4.90 -5.97
N LYS A 73 -2.76 6.10 -5.35
CA LYS A 73 -3.92 6.64 -4.62
C LYS A 73 -5.19 6.68 -5.48
N LYS A 74 -5.09 7.09 -6.75
CA LYS A 74 -6.23 7.17 -7.66
C LYS A 74 -6.93 5.82 -7.90
N ARG A 75 -6.19 4.71 -7.80
CA ARG A 75 -6.69 3.33 -7.95
C ARG A 75 -7.26 2.75 -6.67
N LEU A 76 -7.06 3.40 -5.52
CA LEU A 76 -7.60 2.93 -4.25
C LEU A 76 -8.97 3.54 -3.98
N LYS A 77 -9.97 2.68 -3.72
CA LYS A 77 -11.38 3.02 -3.50
C LYS A 77 -11.89 2.39 -2.19
N GLY A 78 -13.10 2.75 -1.79
CA GLY A 78 -13.81 2.07 -0.70
C GLY A 78 -13.21 2.24 0.70
N GLY A 79 -12.41 3.28 0.91
CA GLY A 79 -11.81 3.62 2.20
C GLY A 79 -11.07 4.95 2.15
N THR A 80 -10.59 5.41 3.30
CA THR A 80 -9.78 6.63 3.41
C THR A 80 -8.33 6.25 3.67
N LEU A 81 -7.41 6.82 2.89
CA LEU A 81 -5.98 6.72 3.13
C LEU A 81 -5.45 8.10 3.57
N GLU A 82 -5.13 8.20 4.86
CA GLU A 82 -4.55 9.42 5.43
C GLU A 82 -3.04 9.48 5.14
N PRO A 83 -2.49 10.67 4.83
CA PRO A 83 -1.04 10.87 4.73
C PRO A 83 -0.38 10.69 6.11
N THR A 84 0.92 10.37 6.10
CA THR A 84 1.78 10.41 7.29
C THR A 84 1.70 11.79 7.94
N LYS A 85 1.55 11.81 9.27
CA LYS A 85 1.75 13.01 10.10
C LYS A 85 3.22 13.43 10.10
#